data_AF-Q86KA4-F1
#
_entry.id   AF-Q86KA4-F1
#
_cell.length_a   1.000
_cell.length_b   1.000
_cell.length_c   1.000
_cell.angle_alpha   90.00
_cell.angle_beta   90.00
_cell.angle_gamma   90.00
#
_symmetry.space_group_name_H-M   'P 1'
#
loop_
_entity.id
_entity.type
_entity.pdbx_description
1 polymer ?
#
loop_
_entity_poly.entity_id
_entity_poly.type
_entity_poly.pdbx_seq_one_letter_code
_entity_poly.pdbx_strand_id
1 'polypeptide(L)'
;MIRNFKINNSLKQFINLNNSLHYNYKFNNFSTTKTTTIAKGGTPSSTRSFLLSKQQPFKTLNNEILPLSLSRFAIDADNYTQYESEHKAVLIKSIKNGCNVIKSSNETKIICDTISDLLDKGEINRQELIYIKKTKPFLNIDELSIKNINNQIKIALDDLYLDTIDILLLDLNNLSSSNNNNNNNNNKDEIIKKLKNEIFPHLEFLIENGNIQSYGISSNELIYGENGQLPINDIITNSDEFPHLLFFEYPFNLYENNALLSKNLNGGEKSLTQFLKENNLTSLNSSPISFDSDNGRFEMVPNHHGEIIENSLKESFNIAIHMETVNPIFNDSLQQKAIEKDKHLIGSLQWAHILVYEQTNSTLNNLWKWRKILATKIQPKVTEAILSVYGNHILNSWGGNYRKAINQLFDIYTKSLEFQTFNKQLSLNNLFNKFINEDQYQQPQQPQQPQQTNEKGQLSMDQKSLILSSIGSDILFESPNTLNQLKSLQTDIKLPTISNNDEENFKNNILPSFTNLSNNIIKFINDNKK
;
A
#
# COMPACT_ATOMS: atom_id res chain seq x y z
N MET A 1 -34.91 -9.46 8.84
CA MET A 1 -36.09 -8.57 8.91
C MET A 1 -35.93 -7.26 8.13
N ILE A 2 -35.03 -7.17 7.13
CA ILE A 2 -34.88 -6.04 6.17
C ILE A 2 -35.21 -6.55 4.75
N ARG A 3 -36.32 -7.29 4.58
CA ARG A 3 -36.65 -7.92 3.28
C ARG A 3 -37.81 -7.27 2.51
N ASN A 4 -38.48 -6.26 3.05
CA ASN A 4 -39.67 -5.68 2.41
C ASN A 4 -39.68 -4.14 2.39
N PHE A 5 -38.73 -3.51 1.68
CA PHE A 5 -38.89 -2.13 1.21
C PHE A 5 -38.86 -2.11 -0.32
N LYS A 6 -40.04 -2.02 -0.94
CA LYS A 6 -40.20 -1.74 -2.38
C LYS A 6 -40.31 -0.22 -2.57
N ILE A 7 -39.30 0.41 -3.16
CA ILE A 7 -39.35 1.80 -3.67
C ILE A 7 -38.66 1.87 -5.05
N ASN A 8 -39.13 2.83 -5.87
CA ASN A 8 -39.14 2.94 -7.34
C ASN A 8 -37.84 2.74 -8.15
N ASN A 9 -38.05 2.37 -9.44
CA ASN A 9 -37.06 2.07 -10.49
C ASN A 9 -36.06 3.19 -10.88
N SER A 10 -36.12 4.39 -10.31
CA SER A 10 -35.24 5.52 -10.66
C SER A 10 -33.80 5.37 -10.16
N LEU A 11 -33.55 4.56 -9.12
CA LEU A 11 -32.20 4.36 -8.55
C LEU A 11 -31.28 3.47 -9.42
N LYS A 12 -31.83 2.61 -10.30
CA LYS A 12 -31.01 1.71 -11.13
C LYS A 12 -30.20 2.43 -12.23
N GLN A 13 -30.57 3.65 -12.61
CA GLN A 13 -29.83 4.41 -13.62
C GLN A 13 -28.60 5.15 -13.07
N PHE A 14 -28.49 5.30 -11.74
CA PHE A 14 -27.43 6.10 -11.11
C PHE A 14 -26.07 5.39 -11.00
N ILE A 15 -26.04 4.05 -11.08
CA ILE A 15 -24.84 3.25 -10.82
C ILE A 15 -23.87 3.19 -12.03
N ASN A 16 -24.31 3.57 -13.24
CA ASN A 16 -23.53 3.38 -14.48
C ASN A 16 -22.67 4.57 -14.94
N LEU A 17 -22.49 5.62 -14.13
CA LEU A 17 -21.71 6.81 -14.54
C LEU A 17 -20.63 7.14 -13.51
N ASN A 18 -19.49 6.44 -13.60
CA ASN A 18 -18.24 6.85 -12.97
C ASN A 18 -17.09 6.48 -13.92
N ASN A 19 -16.69 7.41 -14.80
CA ASN A 19 -15.32 7.49 -15.33
C ASN A 19 -15.04 8.87 -15.96
N SER A 20 -13.88 9.40 -15.57
CA SER A 20 -13.17 10.59 -16.08
C SER A 20 -13.69 11.98 -15.65
N LEU A 21 -12.81 12.77 -15.02
CA LEU A 21 -12.55 14.18 -15.32
C LEU A 21 -11.24 14.63 -14.64
N HIS A 22 -10.31 15.14 -15.46
CA HIS A 22 -9.04 15.74 -15.06
C HIS A 22 -9.19 17.26 -14.88
N TYR A 23 -8.52 17.84 -13.88
CA TYR A 23 -8.31 19.28 -13.75
C TYR A 23 -6.82 19.62 -13.90
N ASN A 24 -6.52 20.59 -14.77
CA ASN A 24 -5.19 21.17 -14.99
C ASN A 24 -5.06 22.47 -14.21
N TYR A 25 -3.98 22.66 -13.45
CA TYR A 25 -3.49 23.98 -13.04
C TYR A 25 -2.01 24.11 -13.41
N LYS A 26 -1.68 25.23 -14.08
CA LYS A 26 -0.32 25.65 -14.45
C LYS A 26 0.15 26.70 -13.44
N PHE A 27 1.35 26.56 -12.90
CA PHE A 27 2.15 27.71 -12.42
C PHE A 27 3.63 27.55 -12.78
N ASN A 28 4.28 28.69 -13.00
CA ASN A 28 5.58 28.83 -13.67
C ASN A 28 6.78 28.80 -12.71
N ASN A 29 7.81 28.09 -13.17
CA ASN A 29 9.27 28.23 -13.03
C ASN A 29 9.86 29.25 -12.03
N PHE A 30 10.78 28.75 -11.20
CA PHE A 30 12.08 29.39 -10.97
C PHE A 30 13.17 28.32 -10.88
N SER A 31 14.27 28.52 -11.61
CA SER A 31 15.48 27.69 -11.52
C SER A 31 16.53 28.38 -10.65
N THR A 32 17.27 27.59 -9.88
CA THR A 32 18.64 27.94 -9.50
C THR A 32 19.48 26.68 -9.37
N THR A 33 20.61 26.69 -10.07
CA THR A 33 21.69 25.71 -10.01
C THR A 33 22.45 25.77 -8.68
N LYS A 34 22.88 24.61 -8.13
CA LYS A 34 24.19 24.46 -7.46
C LYS A 34 24.53 23.03 -7.04
N THR A 35 25.62 22.55 -7.65
CA THR A 35 26.75 21.74 -7.11
C THR A 35 26.45 20.63 -6.09
N THR A 36 26.68 19.41 -6.56
CA THR A 36 26.76 18.13 -5.83
C THR A 36 27.88 18.12 -4.79
N THR A 37 27.51 18.20 -3.52
CA THR A 37 28.32 17.72 -2.40
C THR A 37 27.86 16.32 -2.01
N ILE A 38 28.82 15.40 -1.94
CA ILE A 38 28.65 14.00 -1.55
C ILE A 38 27.92 13.93 -0.20
N ALA A 39 26.66 13.48 -0.25
CA ALA A 39 25.76 13.37 0.88
C ALA A 39 26.14 12.19 1.79
N LYS A 40 26.38 12.47 3.07
CA LYS A 40 26.44 11.45 4.13
C LYS A 40 25.00 11.11 4.53
N GLY A 41 24.38 10.16 3.84
CA GLY A 41 23.02 9.72 4.13
C GLY A 41 22.88 8.94 5.45
N GLY A 42 21.68 9.03 6.06
CA GLY A 42 21.11 8.00 6.93
C GLY A 42 20.84 8.39 8.40
N THR A 43 19.59 8.83 8.67
CA THR A 43 18.89 9.02 9.95
C THR A 43 19.31 10.16 10.90
N PRO A 44 18.32 10.91 11.47
CA PRO A 44 18.55 11.89 12.53
C PRO A 44 19.40 11.29 13.66
N SER A 45 20.31 12.09 14.22
CA SER A 45 21.30 11.62 15.21
C SER A 45 20.69 10.90 16.43
N SER A 46 19.43 11.18 16.78
CA SER A 46 18.69 10.49 17.84
C SER A 46 18.21 9.07 17.48
N THR A 47 18.10 8.76 16.19
CA THR A 47 17.54 7.49 15.68
C THR A 47 18.65 6.51 15.25
N ARG A 48 19.89 6.99 15.19
CA ARG A 48 21.10 6.25 14.78
C ARG A 48 21.30 4.90 15.47
N SER A 49 20.90 4.75 16.73
CA SER A 49 21.19 3.54 17.50
C SER A 49 20.40 2.31 17.05
N PHE A 50 19.24 2.48 16.39
CA PHE A 50 18.37 1.36 16.03
C PHE A 50 18.60 0.84 14.60
N LEU A 51 18.97 1.71 13.65
CA LEU A 51 19.00 1.36 12.23
C LEU A 51 20.38 1.24 11.59
N LEU A 52 21.42 1.87 12.15
CA LEU A 52 22.77 1.74 11.60
C LEU A 52 23.30 0.31 11.62
N SER A 53 22.75 -0.59 12.44
CA SER A 53 23.11 -2.01 12.39
C SER A 53 22.44 -2.79 11.24
N LYS A 54 21.55 -2.17 10.44
CA LYS A 54 20.71 -2.86 9.44
C LYS A 54 20.77 -2.26 8.04
N GLN A 55 21.51 -1.18 7.84
CA GLN A 55 21.64 -0.50 6.56
C GLN A 55 22.80 -1.11 5.76
N GLN A 56 22.49 -1.79 4.65
CA GLN A 56 23.47 -2.19 3.64
C GLN A 56 23.57 -1.07 2.61
N PRO A 57 24.75 -0.47 2.36
CA PRO A 57 24.92 0.45 1.24
C PRO A 57 24.71 -0.31 -0.07
N PHE A 58 23.89 0.23 -0.98
CA PHE A 58 23.63 -0.43 -2.26
C PHE A 58 24.83 -0.28 -3.19
N LYS A 59 25.22 -1.38 -3.83
CA LYS A 59 26.16 -1.37 -4.95
C LYS A 59 25.35 -1.45 -6.23
N THR A 60 25.66 -0.59 -7.20
CA THR A 60 25.19 -0.74 -8.58
C THR A 60 25.74 -2.04 -9.16
N LEU A 61 25.17 -2.48 -10.29
CA LEU A 61 25.67 -3.64 -11.05
C LEU A 61 27.17 -3.50 -11.40
N ASN A 62 27.65 -2.26 -11.56
CA ASN A 62 29.04 -1.93 -11.84
C ASN A 62 29.90 -1.73 -10.58
N ASN A 63 29.42 -2.14 -9.40
CA ASN A 63 30.06 -1.97 -8.08
C ASN A 63 30.21 -0.52 -7.59
N GLU A 64 29.58 0.46 -8.22
CA GLU A 64 29.54 1.83 -7.68
C GLU A 64 28.60 1.86 -6.47
N ILE A 65 29.03 2.45 -5.37
CA ILE A 65 28.17 2.55 -4.19
C ILE A 65 27.17 3.67 -4.42
N LEU A 66 25.91 3.32 -4.65
CA LEU A 66 24.84 4.30 -4.58
C LEU A 66 24.77 4.81 -3.14
N PRO A 67 24.73 6.12 -2.90
CA PRO A 67 24.64 6.71 -1.57
C PRO A 67 23.23 6.53 -0.96
N LEU A 68 22.48 5.53 -1.41
CA LEU A 68 21.17 5.19 -0.91
C LEU A 68 21.32 4.22 0.25
N SER A 69 20.57 4.47 1.32
CA SER A 69 20.47 3.58 2.46
C SER A 69 18.99 3.44 2.79
N LEU A 70 18.44 2.25 2.58
CA LEU A 70 17.01 2.00 2.70
C LEU A 70 16.71 1.22 3.98
N SER A 71 15.69 1.67 4.72
CA SER A 71 15.09 0.87 5.77
C SER A 71 14.39 -0.36 5.17
N ARG A 72 14.55 -1.52 5.82
CA ARG A 72 13.85 -2.76 5.41
C ARG A 72 12.33 -2.67 5.52
N PHE A 73 11.83 -1.74 6.32
CA PHE A 73 10.41 -1.39 6.37
C PHE A 73 10.21 -0.06 5.65
N ALA A 74 9.18 0.01 4.82
CA ALA A 74 8.86 1.19 4.02
C ALA A 74 7.36 1.49 4.09
N ILE A 75 7.00 2.78 4.08
CA ILE A 75 5.59 3.20 4.08
C ILE A 75 5.08 3.26 2.64
N ASP A 76 4.03 2.51 2.34
CA ASP A 76 3.21 2.72 1.15
C ASP A 76 2.08 3.71 1.48
N ALA A 77 2.21 4.91 0.93
CA ALA A 77 1.32 6.03 1.22
C ALA A 77 0.15 6.15 0.23
N ASP A 78 -0.09 5.16 -0.65
CA ASP A 78 -1.14 5.22 -1.67
C ASP A 78 -2.56 5.31 -1.12
N ASN A 79 -2.74 4.90 0.13
CA ASN A 79 -4.01 4.94 0.81
C ASN A 79 -4.16 6.15 1.74
N TYR A 80 -3.16 7.05 1.78
CA TYR A 80 -3.20 8.20 2.68
C TYR A 80 -4.01 9.34 2.06
N THR A 81 -4.71 10.08 2.92
CA THR A 81 -5.64 11.14 2.53
C THR A 81 -5.48 12.34 3.45
N GLN A 82 -5.68 13.55 2.92
CA GLN A 82 -5.60 14.79 3.70
C GLN A 82 -6.70 14.94 4.76
N TYR A 83 -7.76 14.15 4.65
CA TYR A 83 -8.94 14.22 5.53
C TYR A 83 -8.73 13.44 6.84
N GLU A 84 -7.74 12.55 6.86
CA GLU A 84 -7.46 11.68 8.01
C GLU A 84 -6.21 12.16 8.74
N SER A 85 -6.43 12.85 9.86
CA SER A 85 -5.34 13.38 10.70
C SER A 85 -4.37 12.30 11.19
N GLU A 86 -4.84 11.05 11.34
CA GLU A 86 -4.00 9.93 11.73
C GLU A 86 -2.94 9.58 10.69
N HIS A 87 -3.21 9.70 9.39
CA HIS A 87 -2.23 9.40 8.35
C HIS A 87 -0.97 10.27 8.46
N LYS A 88 -1.14 11.56 8.75
CA LYS A 88 -0.02 12.48 9.00
C LYS A 88 0.75 12.06 10.26
N ALA A 89 0.04 11.71 11.32
CA ALA A 89 0.67 11.26 12.56
C ALA A 89 1.46 9.95 12.36
N VAL A 90 0.92 9.00 11.60
CA VAL A 90 1.59 7.75 11.25
C VAL A 90 2.86 8.02 10.43
N LEU A 91 2.80 8.88 9.42
CA LEU A 91 3.97 9.21 8.60
C LEU A 91 5.07 9.86 9.43
N ILE A 92 4.73 10.87 10.23
CA ILE A 92 5.68 11.52 11.16
C ILE A 92 6.28 10.50 12.13
N LYS A 93 5.44 9.67 12.76
CA LYS A 93 5.92 8.69 13.74
C LYS A 93 6.78 7.61 13.10
N SER A 94 6.48 7.20 11.87
CA SER A 94 7.29 6.27 11.07
C SER A 94 8.68 6.82 10.84
N ILE A 95 8.77 8.06 10.34
CA ILE A 95 10.03 8.73 10.05
C ILE A 95 10.86 8.95 11.34
N LYS A 96 10.22 9.40 12.42
CA LYS A 96 10.90 9.57 13.73
C LYS A 96 11.44 8.27 14.30
N ASN A 97 10.75 7.16 14.03
CA ASN A 97 11.19 5.83 14.41
C ASN A 97 12.13 5.19 13.35
N GLY A 98 12.55 5.98 12.35
CA GLY A 98 13.64 5.67 11.44
C GLY A 98 13.23 4.99 10.12
N CYS A 99 11.93 4.80 9.87
CA CYS A 99 11.48 4.44 8.53
C CYS A 99 11.81 5.59 7.58
N ASN A 100 12.74 5.37 6.66
CA ASN A 100 13.22 6.43 5.78
C ASN A 100 12.80 6.25 4.32
N VAL A 101 12.04 5.19 4.02
CA VAL A 101 11.53 4.91 2.68
C VAL A 101 10.03 5.17 2.64
N ILE A 102 9.61 6.04 1.73
CA ILE A 102 8.19 6.32 1.43
C ILE A 102 7.96 6.00 -0.04
N LYS A 103 7.01 5.11 -0.32
CA LYS A 103 6.53 4.82 -1.67
C LYS A 103 5.18 5.49 -1.89
N SER A 104 5.00 6.09 -3.07
CA SER A 104 3.67 6.39 -3.55
C SER A 104 3.55 6.40 -5.08
N SER A 105 2.40 5.94 -5.54
CA SER A 105 1.87 6.06 -6.89
C SER A 105 1.07 7.35 -7.10
N ASN A 106 0.65 8.03 -6.01
CA ASN A 106 -0.14 9.25 -6.06
C ASN A 106 0.47 10.37 -5.22
N GLU A 107 0.61 11.54 -5.82
CA GLU A 107 1.09 12.75 -5.16
C GLU A 107 0.01 13.32 -4.24
N THR A 108 -0.12 12.74 -3.05
CA THR A 108 -1.10 13.22 -2.07
C THR A 108 -0.51 14.40 -1.30
N LYS A 109 -1.28 15.49 -1.21
CA LYS A 109 -0.88 16.71 -0.48
C LYS A 109 -0.40 16.42 0.95
N ILE A 110 -0.94 15.39 1.60
CA ILE A 110 -0.53 14.99 2.95
C ILE A 110 0.93 14.52 3.02
N ILE A 111 1.44 13.83 1.99
CA ILE A 111 2.85 13.43 1.93
C ILE A 111 3.71 14.69 1.80
N CYS A 112 3.37 15.58 0.87
CA CYS A 112 4.09 16.82 0.61
C CYS A 112 4.16 17.70 1.86
N ASP A 113 3.00 17.99 2.46
CA ASP A 113 2.88 18.82 3.66
C ASP A 113 3.65 18.21 4.83
N THR A 114 3.61 16.89 4.99
CA THR A 114 4.31 16.21 6.09
C THR A 114 5.83 16.21 5.91
N ILE A 115 6.32 15.91 4.71
CA ILE A 115 7.75 15.93 4.42
C ILE A 115 8.30 17.35 4.55
N SER A 116 7.61 18.34 3.97
CA SER A 116 8.00 19.76 4.07
C SER A 116 8.04 20.22 5.53
N ASP A 117 7.01 19.91 6.32
CA ASP A 117 6.97 20.24 7.76
C ASP A 117 8.16 19.67 8.53
N LEU A 118 8.61 18.45 8.20
CA LEU A 118 9.73 17.80 8.88
C LEU A 118 11.08 18.38 8.44
N LEU A 119 11.22 18.71 7.16
CA LEU A 119 12.41 19.36 6.60
C LEU A 119 12.58 20.79 7.14
N ASP A 120 11.51 21.58 7.12
CA ASP A 120 11.52 22.99 7.58
C ASP A 120 11.85 23.10 9.08
N LYS A 121 11.43 22.11 9.88
CA LYS A 121 11.76 22.02 11.31
C LYS A 121 13.16 21.46 11.58
N GLY A 122 13.87 21.01 10.55
CA GLY A 122 15.17 20.34 10.68
C GLY A 122 15.09 19.02 11.46
N GLU A 123 13.92 18.38 11.49
CA GLU A 123 13.76 17.07 12.17
C GLU A 123 14.33 15.91 11.34
N ILE A 124 14.44 16.11 10.02
CA ILE A 124 15.09 15.20 9.08
C ILE A 124 15.79 16.02 7.98
N ASN A 125 16.85 15.49 7.39
CA ASN A 125 17.45 16.05 6.18
C ASN A 125 16.91 15.33 4.94
N ARG A 126 16.79 16.03 3.79
CA ARG A 126 16.33 15.42 2.53
C ARG A 126 17.13 14.19 2.12
N GLN A 127 18.44 14.19 2.39
CA GLN A 127 19.37 13.08 2.10
C GLN A 127 19.15 11.85 3.00
N GLU A 128 18.39 11.99 4.08
CA GLU A 128 18.05 10.88 4.97
C GLU A 128 16.78 10.16 4.51
N LEU A 129 15.97 10.80 3.66
CA LEU A 129 14.71 10.27 3.16
C LEU A 129 14.91 9.70 1.75
N ILE A 130 14.28 8.56 1.47
CA ILE A 130 14.17 7.94 0.15
C ILE A 130 12.71 7.98 -0.28
N TYR A 131 12.43 8.68 -1.36
CA TYR A 131 11.13 8.69 -2.01
C TYR A 131 11.12 7.78 -3.23
N ILE A 132 10.21 6.81 -3.21
CA ILE A 132 9.96 5.88 -4.31
C ILE A 132 8.69 6.33 -5.03
N LYS A 133 8.85 6.86 -6.25
CA LYS A 133 7.72 7.13 -7.14
C LYS A 133 7.38 5.87 -7.90
N LYS A 134 6.17 5.35 -7.71
CA LYS A 134 5.62 4.30 -8.58
C LYS A 134 4.79 4.94 -9.68
N THR A 135 4.94 4.52 -10.92
CA THR A 135 4.08 5.01 -11.99
C THR A 135 2.67 4.47 -11.81
N LYS A 136 1.67 5.20 -12.31
CA LYS A 136 0.33 4.64 -12.49
C LYS A 136 0.44 3.41 -13.40
N PRO A 137 -0.37 2.37 -13.17
CA PRO A 137 -0.37 1.18 -14.01
C PRO A 137 -0.63 1.53 -15.47
N PHE A 138 0.24 1.08 -16.38
CA PHE A 138 0.03 1.25 -17.82
C PHE A 138 -1.04 0.28 -18.31
N LEU A 139 -2.11 0.79 -18.93
CA LEU A 139 -3.23 -0.03 -19.39
C LEU A 139 -2.93 -0.80 -20.67
N ASN A 140 -2.01 -0.29 -21.50
CA ASN A 140 -1.59 -0.89 -22.76
C ASN A 140 -0.15 -0.46 -23.09
N ILE A 141 0.45 -1.11 -24.08
CA ILE A 141 1.85 -0.87 -24.46
C ILE A 141 2.10 0.56 -24.97
N ASP A 142 1.11 1.20 -25.59
CA ASP A 142 1.23 2.59 -26.08
C ASP A 142 1.35 3.58 -24.92
N GLU A 143 0.69 3.28 -23.79
CA GLU A 143 0.82 4.08 -22.58
C GLU A 143 2.21 3.98 -21.93
N LEU A 144 2.94 2.88 -22.12
CA LEU A 144 4.35 2.76 -21.75
C LEU A 144 5.19 3.58 -22.75
N SER A 145 5.20 4.90 -22.60
CA SER A 145 5.92 5.83 -23.48
C SER A 145 6.73 6.84 -22.67
N ILE A 146 7.81 7.35 -23.28
CA ILE A 146 8.66 8.40 -22.70
C ILE A 146 7.83 9.61 -22.25
N LYS A 147 6.85 10.03 -23.08
CA LYS A 147 5.98 11.17 -22.77
C LYS A 147 5.19 10.95 -21.48
N ASN A 148 4.61 9.76 -21.29
CA ASN A 148 3.81 9.47 -20.10
C ASN A 148 4.68 9.36 -18.85
N ILE A 149 5.86 8.75 -18.96
CA ILE A 149 6.83 8.65 -17.86
C ILE A 149 7.30 10.05 -17.44
N ASN A 150 7.71 10.89 -18.39
CA ASN A 150 8.14 12.27 -18.11
C ASN A 150 7.04 13.10 -17.45
N ASN A 151 5.79 12.96 -17.91
CA ASN A 151 4.67 13.65 -17.28
C ASN A 151 4.49 13.20 -15.82
N GLN A 152 4.60 11.91 -15.54
CA GLN A 152 4.46 11.39 -14.16
C GLN A 152 5.62 11.79 -13.26
N ILE A 153 6.85 11.79 -13.77
CA ILE A 153 8.04 12.28 -13.03
C ILE A 153 7.89 13.77 -12.74
N LYS A 154 7.50 14.56 -13.75
CA LYS A 154 7.30 16.00 -13.58
C LYS A 154 6.25 16.30 -12.51
N ILE A 155 5.09 15.64 -12.57
CA ILE A 155 4.03 15.80 -11.56
C ILE A 155 4.57 15.45 -10.18
N ALA A 156 5.32 14.34 -10.04
CA ALA A 156 5.90 13.94 -8.77
C ALA A 156 6.91 14.97 -8.21
N LEU A 157 7.82 15.48 -9.05
CA LEU A 157 8.80 16.51 -8.65
C LEU A 157 8.11 17.82 -8.27
N ASP A 158 7.15 18.28 -9.09
CA ASP A 158 6.42 19.53 -8.90
C ASP A 158 5.54 19.46 -7.62
N ASP A 159 4.76 18.38 -7.44
CA ASP A 159 3.80 18.28 -6.34
C ASP A 159 4.48 18.04 -4.99
N LEU A 160 5.60 17.32 -4.95
CA LEU A 160 6.35 17.03 -3.71
C LEU A 160 7.46 18.05 -3.40
N TYR A 161 7.66 19.04 -4.27
CA TYR A 161 8.75 20.02 -4.18
C TYR A 161 10.12 19.32 -4.05
N LEU A 162 10.35 18.29 -4.87
CA LEU A 162 11.59 17.53 -4.90
C LEU A 162 12.39 17.91 -6.14
N ASP A 163 13.72 18.04 -5.98
CA ASP A 163 14.62 18.22 -7.13
C ASP A 163 14.90 16.88 -7.84
N THR A 164 14.84 15.78 -7.08
CA THR A 164 15.17 14.43 -7.56
C THR A 164 14.28 13.39 -6.89
N ILE A 165 13.88 12.37 -7.66
CA ILE A 165 13.23 11.15 -7.18
C ILE A 165 14.32 10.12 -6.90
N ASP A 166 14.35 9.51 -5.71
CA ASP A 166 15.41 8.56 -5.38
C ASP A 166 15.26 7.25 -6.16
N ILE A 167 14.02 6.75 -6.30
CA ILE A 167 13.73 5.52 -7.05
C ILE A 167 12.44 5.70 -7.85
N LEU A 168 12.49 5.40 -9.15
CA LEU A 168 11.30 5.29 -10.00
C LEU A 168 10.94 3.81 -10.25
N LEU A 169 9.74 3.38 -9.90
CA LEU A 169 9.22 2.05 -10.22
C LEU A 169 8.21 2.11 -11.36
N LEU A 170 8.47 1.39 -12.44
CA LEU A 170 7.52 1.21 -13.55
C LEU A 170 6.48 0.14 -13.18
N ASP A 171 5.22 0.52 -13.04
CA ASP A 171 4.12 -0.43 -12.76
C ASP A 171 3.59 -1.08 -14.05
N LEU A 172 3.99 -2.34 -14.28
CA LEU A 172 3.67 -3.09 -15.49
C LEU A 172 2.51 -4.09 -15.31
N ASN A 173 1.82 -4.09 -14.16
CA ASN A 173 0.81 -5.10 -13.83
C ASN A 173 -0.33 -5.23 -14.84
N ASN A 174 -0.76 -4.11 -15.46
CA ASN A 174 -1.91 -4.09 -16.35
C ASN A 174 -1.57 -4.38 -17.82
N LEU A 175 -0.31 -4.26 -18.22
CA LEU A 175 0.13 -4.54 -19.59
C LEU A 175 -0.15 -6.00 -19.97
N SER A 176 -0.10 -6.88 -18.99
CA SER A 176 -0.25 -8.31 -19.17
C SER A 176 -1.70 -8.79 -19.29
N SER A 177 -2.62 -8.04 -18.66
CA SER A 177 -4.04 -8.40 -18.61
C SER A 177 -4.84 -7.88 -19.81
N SER A 178 -4.32 -6.86 -20.51
CA SER A 178 -5.07 -6.18 -21.57
C SER A 178 -5.30 -7.03 -22.83
N ASN A 179 -4.59 -8.15 -23.01
CA ASN A 179 -4.57 -8.90 -24.27
C ASN A 179 -4.95 -10.38 -24.07
N ASN A 180 -6.20 -10.66 -23.69
CA ASN A 180 -6.77 -12.02 -23.68
C ASN A 180 -6.98 -12.65 -25.09
N ASN A 181 -6.41 -12.07 -26.14
CA ASN A 181 -6.55 -12.56 -27.51
C ASN A 181 -5.26 -13.26 -27.96
N ASN A 182 -5.21 -14.60 -27.84
CA ASN A 182 -4.39 -15.64 -28.50
C ASN A 182 -2.95 -15.38 -29.03
N ASN A 183 -2.37 -14.18 -28.93
CA ASN A 183 -1.07 -13.77 -29.46
C ASN A 183 -0.13 -13.31 -28.33
N ASN A 184 -0.16 -13.99 -27.19
CA ASN A 184 0.57 -13.57 -25.98
C ASN A 184 2.08 -13.45 -26.18
N ASN A 185 2.69 -14.28 -27.03
CA ASN A 185 4.15 -14.25 -27.24
C ASN A 185 4.61 -12.96 -27.93
N ASN A 186 3.89 -12.49 -28.95
CA ASN A 186 4.28 -11.28 -29.67
C ASN A 186 4.26 -10.04 -28.75
N ASN A 187 3.28 -9.97 -27.84
CA ASN A 187 3.14 -8.85 -26.91
C ASN A 187 4.28 -8.82 -25.88
N LYS A 188 4.67 -9.98 -25.35
CA LYS A 188 5.81 -10.10 -24.42
C LYS A 188 7.10 -9.57 -25.05
N ASP A 189 7.42 -10.02 -26.26
CA ASP A 189 8.60 -9.56 -26.98
C ASP A 189 8.57 -8.06 -27.27
N GLU A 190 7.38 -7.52 -27.57
CA GLU A 190 7.18 -6.10 -27.82
C GLU A 190 7.41 -5.26 -26.56
N ILE A 191 6.88 -5.69 -25.40
CA ILE A 191 7.10 -5.02 -24.11
C ILE A 191 8.59 -5.01 -23.77
N ILE A 192 9.28 -6.15 -23.88
CA ILE A 192 10.72 -6.24 -23.58
C ILE A 192 11.53 -5.35 -24.54
N LYS A 193 11.23 -5.40 -25.84
CA LYS A 193 11.88 -4.53 -26.84
C LYS A 193 11.67 -3.06 -26.52
N LYS A 194 10.46 -2.66 -26.14
CA LYS A 194 10.16 -1.27 -25.79
C LYS A 194 10.90 -0.83 -24.52
N LEU A 195 10.90 -1.68 -23.49
CA LEU A 195 11.66 -1.42 -22.26
C LEU A 195 13.15 -1.19 -22.55
N LYS A 196 13.79 -2.11 -23.28
CA LYS A 196 15.24 -2.04 -23.54
C LYS A 196 15.66 -0.97 -24.53
N ASN A 197 14.89 -0.77 -25.60
CA ASN A 197 15.33 0.08 -26.70
C ASN A 197 14.87 1.54 -26.55
N GLU A 198 13.85 1.79 -25.74
CA GLU A 198 13.26 3.12 -25.59
C GLU A 198 13.25 3.58 -24.12
N ILE A 199 12.68 2.77 -23.22
CA ILE A 199 12.40 3.24 -21.87
C ILE A 199 13.66 3.30 -20.99
N PHE A 200 14.42 2.21 -20.87
CA PHE A 200 15.61 2.17 -20.03
C PHE A 200 16.69 3.16 -20.48
N PRO A 201 17.02 3.31 -21.78
CA PRO A 201 17.95 4.36 -22.22
C PRO A 201 17.48 5.77 -21.83
N HIS A 202 16.16 6.02 -21.88
CA HIS A 202 15.60 7.30 -21.44
C HIS A 202 15.67 7.49 -19.92
N LEU A 203 15.49 6.42 -19.13
CA LEU A 203 15.66 6.48 -17.68
C LEU A 203 17.12 6.74 -17.27
N GLU A 204 18.09 6.10 -17.94
CA GLU A 204 19.51 6.39 -17.75
C GLU A 204 19.82 7.86 -18.06
N PHE A 205 19.28 8.41 -19.16
CA PHE A 205 19.39 9.84 -19.46
C PHE A 205 18.78 10.73 -18.35
N LEU A 206 17.65 10.34 -17.75
CA LEU A 206 17.07 11.09 -16.63
C LEU A 206 17.91 11.02 -15.36
N ILE A 207 18.69 9.95 -15.16
CA ILE A 207 19.66 9.84 -14.06
C ILE A 207 20.84 10.77 -14.29
N GLU A 208 21.39 10.80 -15.51
CA GLU A 208 22.48 11.72 -15.86
C GLU A 208 22.07 13.20 -15.65
N ASN A 209 20.81 13.53 -15.88
CA ASN A 209 20.25 14.86 -15.61
C ASN A 209 19.86 15.10 -14.14
N GLY A 210 20.00 14.10 -13.28
CA GLY A 210 19.69 14.17 -11.84
C GLY A 210 18.21 14.15 -11.49
N ASN A 211 17.31 13.88 -12.44
CA ASN A 211 15.87 13.85 -12.19
C ASN A 211 15.43 12.63 -11.38
N ILE A 212 16.09 11.49 -11.59
CA ILE A 212 15.95 10.26 -10.80
C ILE A 212 17.35 9.77 -10.37
N GLN A 213 17.48 8.97 -9.30
CA GLN A 213 18.78 8.36 -8.94
C GLN A 213 18.88 6.88 -9.34
N SER A 214 17.75 6.19 -9.43
CA SER A 214 17.68 4.79 -9.83
C SER A 214 16.26 4.41 -10.26
N TYR A 215 16.11 3.23 -10.85
CA TYR A 215 14.79 2.74 -11.25
C TYR A 215 14.63 1.23 -11.12
N GLY A 216 13.39 0.80 -11.32
CA GLY A 216 12.98 -0.58 -11.18
C GLY A 216 11.67 -0.89 -11.88
N ILE A 217 11.27 -2.15 -11.76
CA ILE A 217 10.00 -2.66 -12.29
C ILE A 217 9.16 -3.18 -11.14
N SER A 218 7.87 -2.85 -11.16
CA SER A 218 6.83 -3.47 -10.35
C SER A 218 5.96 -4.35 -11.24
N SER A 219 5.94 -5.66 -11.00
CA SER A 219 4.98 -6.54 -11.65
C SER A 219 4.77 -7.87 -10.91
N ASN A 220 3.52 -8.31 -10.85
CA ASN A 220 3.12 -9.63 -10.36
C ASN A 220 3.66 -10.75 -11.26
N GLU A 221 3.87 -10.47 -12.55
CA GLU A 221 4.30 -11.46 -13.55
C GLU A 221 5.75 -11.91 -13.37
N LEU A 222 6.57 -11.16 -12.62
CA LEU A 222 7.96 -11.51 -12.32
C LEU A 222 8.08 -12.88 -11.64
N ILE A 223 7.06 -13.26 -10.87
CA ILE A 223 7.01 -14.50 -10.09
C ILE A 223 6.94 -15.74 -10.99
N TYR A 224 6.47 -15.60 -12.23
CA TYR A 224 6.35 -16.71 -13.19
C TYR A 224 7.65 -17.02 -13.95
N GLY A 225 8.70 -16.23 -13.73
CA GLY A 225 10.03 -16.49 -14.27
C GLY A 225 10.06 -16.49 -15.79
N GLU A 226 10.77 -17.45 -16.41
CA GLU A 226 10.93 -17.54 -17.86
C GLU A 226 9.59 -17.72 -18.61
N ASN A 227 8.62 -18.36 -17.95
CA ASN A 227 7.28 -18.62 -18.50
C ASN A 227 6.31 -17.45 -18.30
N GLY A 228 6.70 -16.41 -17.55
CA GLY A 228 5.90 -15.22 -17.34
C GLY A 228 5.81 -14.33 -18.58
N GLN A 229 4.85 -13.42 -18.57
CA GLN A 229 4.77 -12.38 -19.61
C GLN A 229 5.93 -11.37 -19.54
N LEU A 230 6.59 -11.29 -18.38
CA LEU A 230 7.75 -10.44 -18.12
C LEU A 230 8.90 -11.31 -17.58
N PRO A 231 9.56 -12.10 -18.43
CA PRO A 231 10.69 -12.93 -18.03
C PRO A 231 11.84 -12.05 -17.58
N ILE A 232 12.15 -12.14 -16.29
CA ILE A 232 13.13 -11.26 -15.69
C ILE A 232 14.54 -11.46 -16.29
N ASN A 233 14.86 -12.69 -16.71
CA ASN A 233 16.10 -13.00 -17.43
C ASN A 233 16.24 -12.13 -18.68
N ASP A 234 15.19 -12.07 -19.51
CA ASP A 234 15.26 -11.29 -20.74
C ASP A 234 15.32 -9.80 -20.44
N ILE A 235 14.70 -9.32 -19.36
CA ILE A 235 14.76 -7.90 -18.96
C ILE A 235 16.19 -7.51 -18.54
N ILE A 236 16.85 -8.35 -17.76
CA ILE A 236 18.18 -8.07 -17.17
C ILE A 236 19.31 -8.52 -18.10
N THR A 237 19.04 -9.27 -19.17
CA THR A 237 20.08 -9.60 -20.16
C THR A 237 20.68 -8.29 -20.70
N ASN A 238 22.00 -8.12 -20.59
CA ASN A 238 22.73 -6.85 -20.79
C ASN A 238 22.50 -5.80 -19.69
N SER A 239 22.34 -6.21 -18.44
CA SER A 239 22.25 -5.32 -17.27
C SER A 239 23.39 -4.32 -17.18
N ASP A 240 24.54 -4.66 -17.75
CA ASP A 240 25.72 -3.78 -17.83
C ASP A 240 25.43 -2.49 -18.62
N GLU A 241 24.44 -2.49 -19.52
CA GLU A 241 23.96 -1.31 -20.26
C GLU A 241 23.07 -0.40 -19.39
N PHE A 242 22.53 -0.93 -18.28
CA PHE A 242 21.53 -0.28 -17.44
C PHE A 242 21.91 -0.39 -15.95
N PRO A 243 23.05 0.21 -15.52
CA PRO A 243 23.60 0.01 -14.18
C PRO A 243 22.70 0.51 -13.04
N HIS A 244 21.69 1.33 -13.34
CA HIS A 244 20.74 1.87 -12.37
C HIS A 244 19.39 1.15 -12.33
N LEU A 245 19.20 0.09 -13.15
CA LEU A 245 18.10 -0.85 -13.00
C LEU A 245 18.38 -1.81 -11.83
N LEU A 246 17.85 -1.47 -10.65
CA LEU A 246 18.24 -2.15 -9.41
C LEU A 246 17.08 -2.71 -8.61
N PHE A 247 15.85 -2.26 -8.86
CA PHE A 247 14.72 -2.55 -7.99
C PHE A 247 13.66 -3.40 -8.68
N PHE A 248 13.19 -4.45 -8.01
CA PHE A 248 12.11 -5.30 -8.50
C PHE A 248 11.05 -5.47 -7.42
N GLU A 249 9.88 -4.89 -7.65
CA GLU A 249 8.72 -5.01 -6.76
C GLU A 249 7.78 -6.12 -7.23
N TYR A 250 7.46 -7.03 -6.31
CA TYR A 250 6.51 -8.12 -6.51
C TYR A 250 5.77 -8.45 -5.20
N PRO A 251 4.57 -9.05 -5.27
CA PRO A 251 3.88 -9.52 -4.08
C PRO A 251 4.59 -10.77 -3.51
N PHE A 252 4.84 -10.79 -2.19
CA PHE A 252 5.40 -11.94 -1.51
C PHE A 252 4.87 -12.07 -0.08
N ASN A 253 4.33 -13.22 0.28
CA ASN A 253 3.88 -13.52 1.64
C ASN A 253 3.68 -15.02 1.83
N LEU A 254 3.10 -15.42 2.96
CA LEU A 254 2.80 -16.81 3.27
C LEU A 254 1.75 -17.46 2.36
N TYR A 255 0.97 -16.68 1.60
CA TYR A 255 0.03 -17.21 0.60
C TYR A 255 0.64 -17.14 -0.81
N GLU A 256 1.32 -16.03 -1.12
CA GLU A 256 1.97 -15.72 -2.40
C GLU A 256 3.49 -16.00 -2.31
N ASN A 257 3.84 -17.26 -2.04
CA ASN A 257 5.21 -17.66 -1.71
C ASN A 257 6.11 -18.01 -2.92
N ASN A 258 5.54 -17.96 -4.13
CA ASN A 258 6.15 -18.53 -5.34
C ASN A 258 7.49 -17.87 -5.69
N ALA A 259 7.70 -16.59 -5.35
CA ALA A 259 8.98 -15.92 -5.58
C ALA A 259 10.16 -16.60 -4.86
N LEU A 260 9.88 -17.30 -3.74
CA LEU A 260 10.86 -18.06 -2.98
C LEU A 260 10.88 -19.54 -3.37
N LEU A 261 9.71 -20.16 -3.57
CA LEU A 261 9.58 -21.60 -3.73
C LEU A 261 9.63 -22.10 -5.18
N SER A 262 9.16 -21.30 -6.15
CA SER A 262 9.12 -21.71 -7.55
C SER A 262 10.49 -21.54 -8.18
N LYS A 263 11.10 -22.65 -8.59
CA LYS A 263 12.35 -22.63 -9.36
C LYS A 263 12.05 -22.64 -10.85
N ASN A 264 11.89 -21.45 -11.42
CA ASN A 264 11.45 -21.22 -12.80
C ASN A 264 12.38 -20.26 -13.56
N LEU A 265 13.59 -20.04 -13.04
CA LEU A 265 14.63 -19.24 -13.66
C LEU A 265 15.90 -20.06 -13.88
N ASN A 266 16.64 -19.71 -14.92
CA ASN A 266 17.86 -20.38 -15.37
C ASN A 266 17.63 -21.87 -15.60
N GLY A 267 16.66 -22.21 -16.45
CA GLY A 267 16.31 -23.61 -16.73
C GLY A 267 15.69 -24.36 -15.53
N GLY A 268 15.15 -23.62 -14.55
CA GLY A 268 14.47 -24.19 -13.39
C GLY A 268 15.36 -24.49 -12.19
N GLU A 269 16.54 -23.86 -12.11
CA GLU A 269 17.48 -24.05 -11.00
C GLU A 269 17.23 -23.10 -9.83
N LYS A 270 16.75 -21.88 -10.14
CA LYS A 270 16.68 -20.76 -9.18
C LYS A 270 15.27 -20.22 -9.07
N SER A 271 14.92 -19.75 -7.87
CA SER A 271 13.74 -18.92 -7.64
C SER A 271 14.03 -17.45 -7.89
N LEU A 272 12.98 -16.63 -8.00
CA LEU A 272 13.11 -15.17 -8.20
C LEU A 272 13.99 -14.52 -7.13
N THR A 273 13.76 -14.87 -5.87
CA THR A 273 14.54 -14.33 -4.73
C THR A 273 16.03 -14.68 -4.83
N GLN A 274 16.37 -15.92 -5.16
CA GLN A 274 17.75 -16.36 -5.35
C GLN A 274 18.38 -15.63 -6.54
N PHE A 275 17.65 -15.56 -7.64
CA PHE A 275 18.11 -14.92 -8.85
C PHE A 275 18.39 -13.42 -8.65
N LEU A 276 17.51 -12.67 -7.99
CA LEU A 276 17.74 -11.25 -7.69
C LEU A 276 18.97 -11.06 -6.80
N LYS A 277 19.09 -11.88 -5.73
CA LYS A 277 20.23 -11.81 -4.80
C LYS A 277 21.57 -12.05 -5.49
N GLU A 278 21.65 -13.06 -6.36
CA GLU A 278 22.87 -13.38 -7.09
C GLU A 278 23.27 -12.31 -8.12
N ASN A 279 22.31 -11.55 -8.65
CA ASN A 279 22.54 -10.44 -9.57
C ASN A 279 22.68 -9.09 -8.84
N ASN A 280 22.80 -9.07 -7.51
CA ASN A 280 22.85 -7.84 -6.70
C ASN A 280 21.66 -6.88 -6.93
N LEU A 281 20.49 -7.44 -7.22
CA LEU A 281 19.25 -6.69 -7.41
C LEU A 281 18.44 -6.67 -6.13
N THR A 282 17.80 -5.53 -5.87
CA THR A 282 17.01 -5.30 -4.66
C THR A 282 15.57 -5.72 -4.87
N SER A 283 15.09 -6.57 -3.97
CA SER A 283 13.71 -7.05 -3.96
C SER A 283 12.82 -6.20 -3.05
N LEU A 284 11.69 -5.75 -3.59
CA LEU A 284 10.68 -4.98 -2.87
C LEU A 284 9.38 -5.79 -2.77
N ASN A 285 8.80 -5.86 -1.57
CA ASN A 285 7.57 -6.60 -1.33
C ASN A 285 6.37 -5.67 -1.21
N SER A 286 5.39 -5.82 -2.09
CA SER A 286 4.18 -5.00 -2.10
C SER A 286 3.04 -5.52 -1.20
N SER A 287 3.15 -6.74 -0.66
CA SER A 287 2.04 -7.41 0.04
C SER A 287 2.44 -8.28 1.25
N PRO A 288 3.36 -7.85 2.15
CA PRO A 288 3.95 -8.74 3.13
C PRO A 288 2.99 -9.32 4.18
N ILE A 289 1.83 -8.69 4.39
CA ILE A 289 0.78 -9.25 5.26
C ILE A 289 -0.51 -9.61 4.54
N SER A 290 -0.58 -9.61 3.21
CA SER A 290 -1.80 -10.02 2.49
C SER A 290 -1.89 -11.54 2.32
N PHE A 291 -3.09 -12.11 2.13
CA PHE A 291 -3.29 -13.55 1.85
C PHE A 291 -4.45 -13.90 0.92
N ASP A 292 -5.12 -12.92 0.34
CA ASP A 292 -6.18 -13.19 -0.61
C ASP A 292 -6.18 -12.11 -1.69
N SER A 293 -6.53 -12.49 -2.93
CA SER A 293 -6.85 -11.55 -4.00
C SER A 293 -8.01 -10.62 -3.61
N ASP A 294 -8.82 -11.04 -2.64
CA ASP A 294 -9.83 -10.21 -2.00
C ASP A 294 -9.30 -9.30 -0.86
N ASN A 295 -7.99 -9.09 -0.77
CA ASN A 295 -7.32 -8.26 0.24
C ASN A 295 -7.44 -8.78 1.68
N GLY A 296 -7.52 -10.10 1.90
CA GLY A 296 -7.35 -10.67 3.24
C GLY A 296 -5.97 -10.30 3.80
N ARG A 297 -5.88 -9.93 5.08
CA ARG A 297 -4.62 -9.59 5.76
C ARG A 297 -4.36 -10.48 6.97
N PHE A 298 -3.12 -10.93 7.13
CA PHE A 298 -2.56 -11.62 8.30
C PHE A 298 -2.46 -10.66 9.49
N GLU A 299 -3.54 -9.98 9.85
CA GLU A 299 -3.60 -9.01 10.95
C GLU A 299 -4.83 -9.33 11.80
N MET A 300 -4.65 -9.58 13.10
CA MET A 300 -5.80 -9.82 13.98
C MET A 300 -6.57 -8.52 14.18
N VAL A 301 -7.82 -8.50 13.75
CA VAL A 301 -8.71 -7.36 14.00
C VAL A 301 -9.20 -7.35 15.46
N PRO A 302 -9.71 -6.22 15.98
CA PRO A 302 -10.22 -6.17 17.34
C PRO A 302 -11.36 -7.17 17.57
N ASN A 303 -11.37 -7.77 18.76
CA ASN A 303 -12.44 -8.66 19.17
C ASN A 303 -13.61 -7.84 19.75
N HIS A 304 -14.77 -7.93 19.11
CA HIS A 304 -16.00 -7.31 19.60
C HIS A 304 -17.00 -8.31 20.20
N HIS A 305 -16.55 -9.51 20.58
CA HIS A 305 -17.39 -10.45 21.33
C HIS A 305 -17.88 -9.80 22.62
N GLY A 306 -19.20 -9.76 22.80
CA GLY A 306 -19.86 -9.14 23.95
C GLY A 306 -20.42 -7.73 23.67
N GLU A 307 -20.02 -7.08 22.58
CA GLU A 307 -20.71 -5.87 22.12
C GLU A 307 -22.04 -6.24 21.44
N ILE A 308 -23.11 -5.48 21.72
CA ILE A 308 -24.42 -5.67 21.09
C ILE A 308 -24.43 -4.96 19.72
N ILE A 309 -23.57 -5.44 18.81
CA ILE A 309 -23.33 -4.80 17.51
C ILE A 309 -24.60 -4.77 16.66
N GLU A 310 -25.38 -5.85 16.63
CA GLU A 310 -26.58 -5.95 15.78
C GLU A 310 -27.62 -4.88 16.11
N ASN A 311 -27.92 -4.67 17.41
CA ASN A 311 -28.87 -3.64 17.82
C ASN A 311 -28.31 -2.24 17.57
N SER A 312 -27.03 -2.02 17.88
CA SER A 312 -26.35 -0.74 17.66
C SER A 312 -26.31 -0.37 16.18
N LEU A 313 -26.10 -1.35 15.31
CA LEU A 313 -26.07 -1.18 13.86
C LEU A 313 -27.46 -0.83 13.34
N LYS A 314 -28.50 -1.54 13.78
CA LYS A 314 -29.88 -1.25 13.43
C LYS A 314 -30.30 0.16 13.85
N GLU A 315 -29.95 0.56 15.07
CA GLU A 315 -30.23 1.92 15.56
C GLU A 315 -29.50 2.98 14.73
N SER A 316 -28.21 2.76 14.43
CA SER A 316 -27.42 3.72 13.64
C SER A 316 -27.92 3.84 12.21
N PHE A 317 -28.37 2.74 11.58
CA PHE A 317 -29.04 2.79 10.29
C PHE A 317 -30.34 3.59 10.36
N ASN A 318 -31.18 3.35 11.37
CA ASN A 318 -32.45 4.08 11.51
C ASN A 318 -32.22 5.59 11.64
N ILE A 319 -31.25 6.00 12.45
CA ILE A 319 -30.91 7.42 12.64
C ILE A 319 -30.37 8.01 11.33
N ALA A 320 -29.41 7.37 10.68
CA ALA A 320 -28.82 7.89 9.45
C ALA A 320 -29.86 7.96 8.31
N ILE A 321 -30.65 6.91 8.10
CA ILE A 321 -31.73 6.89 7.09
C ILE A 321 -32.77 7.97 7.39
N HIS A 322 -33.12 8.17 8.66
CA HIS A 322 -34.02 9.26 9.04
C HIS A 322 -33.45 10.61 8.62
N MET A 323 -32.18 10.88 8.92
CA MET A 323 -31.49 12.12 8.52
C MET A 323 -31.43 12.30 7.00
N GLU A 324 -31.22 11.23 6.24
CA GLU A 324 -31.25 11.24 4.77
C GLU A 324 -32.66 11.52 4.22
N THR A 325 -33.69 11.01 4.90
CA THR A 325 -35.11 11.20 4.52
C THR A 325 -35.58 12.63 4.79
N VAL A 326 -35.20 13.22 5.93
CA VAL A 326 -35.55 14.60 6.30
C VAL A 326 -34.56 15.63 5.75
N ASN A 327 -33.76 15.26 4.75
CA ASN A 327 -32.74 16.14 4.19
C ASN A 327 -33.38 17.42 3.60
N PRO A 328 -33.12 18.60 4.17
CA PRO A 328 -33.74 19.87 3.78
C PRO A 328 -33.41 20.30 2.35
N ILE A 329 -32.35 19.76 1.74
CA ILE A 329 -32.00 20.02 0.34
C ILE A 329 -33.18 19.70 -0.60
N PHE A 330 -33.98 18.68 -0.29
CA PHE A 330 -35.13 18.30 -1.11
C PHE A 330 -36.27 19.33 -1.04
N ASN A 331 -36.35 20.12 0.04
CA ASN A 331 -37.40 21.11 0.27
C ASN A 331 -36.96 22.56 -0.02
N ASP A 332 -35.65 22.81 -0.17
CA ASP A 332 -35.11 24.16 -0.41
C ASP A 332 -34.89 24.40 -1.91
N SER A 333 -35.68 25.33 -2.47
CA SER A 333 -35.60 25.72 -3.89
C SER A 333 -34.22 26.22 -4.36
N LEU A 334 -33.41 26.81 -3.47
CA LEU A 334 -32.05 27.25 -3.81
C LEU A 334 -31.09 26.06 -3.89
N GLN A 335 -31.28 25.05 -3.03
CA GLN A 335 -30.46 23.84 -3.03
C GLN A 335 -30.84 22.86 -4.13
N GLN A 336 -32.09 22.86 -4.59
CA GLN A 336 -32.48 22.12 -5.80
C GLN A 336 -31.66 22.55 -7.03
N LYS A 337 -31.32 23.84 -7.16
CA LYS A 337 -30.40 24.31 -8.20
C LYS A 337 -28.96 23.77 -8.03
N ALA A 338 -28.51 23.56 -6.79
CA ALA A 338 -27.21 22.94 -6.53
C ALA A 338 -27.21 21.47 -6.97
N ILE A 339 -28.30 20.73 -6.72
CA ILE A 339 -28.49 19.36 -7.23
C ILE A 339 -28.52 19.33 -8.75
N GLU A 340 -29.21 20.27 -9.40
CA GLU A 340 -29.26 20.34 -10.87
C GLU A 340 -27.87 20.53 -11.47
N LYS A 341 -27.02 21.32 -10.80
CA LYS A 341 -25.63 21.54 -11.20
C LYS A 341 -24.73 20.33 -10.92
N ASP A 342 -24.91 19.68 -9.78
CA ASP A 342 -24.17 18.47 -9.40
C ASP A 342 -25.12 17.36 -8.95
N LYS A 343 -25.50 16.52 -9.91
CA LYS A 343 -26.38 15.38 -9.68
C LYS A 343 -25.78 14.33 -8.74
N HIS A 344 -24.46 14.32 -8.55
CA HIS A 344 -23.78 13.37 -7.66
C HIS A 344 -23.87 13.77 -6.18
N LEU A 345 -24.32 14.99 -5.89
CA LEU A 345 -24.47 15.49 -4.52
C LEU A 345 -25.43 14.63 -3.70
N ILE A 346 -26.57 14.23 -4.28
CA ILE A 346 -27.56 13.38 -3.59
C ILE A 346 -26.94 12.02 -3.23
N GLY A 347 -26.26 11.37 -4.17
CA GLY A 347 -25.62 10.07 -3.91
C GLY A 347 -24.57 10.14 -2.80
N SER A 348 -23.90 11.30 -2.67
CA SER A 348 -22.91 11.53 -1.61
C SER A 348 -23.53 11.75 -0.23
N LEU A 349 -24.84 11.99 -0.15
CA LEU A 349 -25.62 12.20 1.09
C LEU A 349 -26.64 11.07 1.33
N GLN A 350 -26.47 9.91 0.70
CA GLN A 350 -27.39 8.76 0.81
C GLN A 350 -26.66 7.43 1.12
N TRP A 351 -25.53 7.51 1.81
CA TRP A 351 -24.70 6.33 2.07
C TRP A 351 -25.36 5.29 2.97
N ALA A 352 -26.26 5.67 3.88
CA ALA A 352 -27.00 4.69 4.68
C ALA A 352 -27.92 3.84 3.79
N HIS A 353 -28.64 4.48 2.85
CA HIS A 353 -29.41 3.74 1.84
C HIS A 353 -28.51 2.89 0.94
N ILE A 354 -27.40 3.44 0.42
CA ILE A 354 -26.46 2.69 -0.43
C ILE A 354 -25.96 1.43 0.28
N LEU A 355 -25.55 1.53 1.55
CA LEU A 355 -25.09 0.38 2.34
C LEU A 355 -26.17 -0.68 2.54
N VAL A 356 -27.44 -0.29 2.65
CA VAL A 356 -28.56 -1.25 2.74
C VAL A 356 -28.83 -1.93 1.39
N TYR A 357 -28.75 -1.20 0.28
CA TYR A 357 -29.03 -1.76 -1.05
C TYR A 357 -27.87 -2.57 -1.62
N GLU A 358 -26.64 -2.20 -1.30
CA GLU A 358 -25.42 -2.85 -1.78
C GLU A 358 -24.89 -3.92 -0.80
N GLN A 359 -25.76 -4.52 0.02
CA GLN A 359 -25.40 -5.61 0.94
C GLN A 359 -24.83 -6.86 0.24
N THR A 360 -24.96 -6.99 -1.08
CA THR A 360 -24.34 -8.08 -1.85
C THR A 360 -23.02 -7.66 -2.50
N ASN A 361 -22.62 -6.39 -2.37
CA ASN A 361 -21.38 -5.89 -2.92
C ASN A 361 -20.21 -6.45 -2.10
N SER A 362 -19.46 -7.37 -2.71
CA SER A 362 -18.27 -8.00 -2.11
C SER A 362 -17.22 -6.97 -1.67
N THR A 363 -17.22 -5.79 -2.28
CA THR A 363 -16.31 -4.70 -1.94
C THR A 363 -16.67 -4.05 -0.61
N LEU A 364 -17.96 -3.81 -0.34
CA LEU A 364 -18.43 -3.16 0.89
C LEU A 364 -18.47 -4.12 2.08
N ASN A 365 -18.68 -5.42 1.81
CA ASN A 365 -18.69 -6.45 2.84
C ASN A 365 -17.31 -6.99 3.21
N ASN A 366 -16.25 -6.56 2.52
CA ASN A 366 -14.89 -6.93 2.84
C ASN A 366 -14.28 -5.82 3.71
N LEU A 367 -13.90 -6.14 4.95
CA LEU A 367 -13.39 -5.16 5.92
C LEU A 367 -12.27 -4.28 5.35
N TRP A 368 -11.31 -4.88 4.63
CA TRP A 368 -10.12 -4.18 4.16
C TRP A 368 -10.44 -3.26 2.98
N LYS A 369 -11.25 -3.73 2.03
CA LYS A 369 -11.77 -2.90 0.94
C LYS A 369 -12.69 -1.80 1.48
N TRP A 370 -13.53 -2.12 2.47
CA TRP A 370 -14.40 -1.17 3.16
C TRP A 370 -13.58 -0.05 3.81
N ARG A 371 -12.62 -0.36 4.68
CA ARG A 371 -11.76 0.65 5.33
C ARG A 371 -11.07 1.55 4.30
N LYS A 372 -10.50 0.96 3.25
CA LYS A 372 -9.86 1.71 2.16
C LYS A 372 -10.83 2.66 1.46
N ILE A 373 -11.99 2.17 1.03
CA ILE A 373 -12.99 2.97 0.30
C ILE A 373 -13.62 4.02 1.21
N LEU A 374 -13.85 3.68 2.48
CA LEU A 374 -14.36 4.59 3.49
C LEU A 374 -13.47 5.82 3.60
N ALA A 375 -12.17 5.61 3.83
CA ALA A 375 -11.18 6.68 4.01
C ALA A 375 -10.89 7.46 2.70
N THR A 376 -10.80 6.77 1.56
CA THR A 376 -10.32 7.39 0.30
C THR A 376 -11.43 7.95 -0.60
N LYS A 377 -12.68 7.50 -0.44
CA LYS A 377 -13.78 7.86 -1.33
C LYS A 377 -15.03 8.33 -0.60
N ILE A 378 -15.48 7.59 0.42
CA ILE A 378 -16.78 7.85 1.07
C ILE A 378 -16.70 9.07 1.97
N GLN A 379 -15.86 9.05 3.00
CA GLN A 379 -15.75 10.15 3.96
C GLN A 379 -15.36 11.48 3.31
N PRO A 380 -14.41 11.55 2.35
CA PRO A 380 -14.13 12.76 1.60
C PRO A 380 -15.37 13.32 0.91
N LYS A 381 -16.08 12.49 0.13
CA LYS A 381 -17.29 12.91 -0.60
C LYS A 381 -18.42 13.33 0.31
N VAL A 382 -18.65 12.59 1.40
CA VAL A 382 -19.65 12.96 2.43
C VAL A 382 -19.28 14.31 3.04
N THR A 383 -18.00 14.53 3.35
CA THR A 383 -17.52 15.78 3.94
C THR A 383 -17.70 16.95 2.98
N GLU A 384 -17.29 16.81 1.73
CA GLU A 384 -17.46 17.80 0.67
C GLU A 384 -18.94 18.10 0.40
N ALA A 385 -19.78 17.07 0.33
CA ALA A 385 -21.23 17.22 0.13
C ALA A 385 -21.92 17.90 1.31
N ILE A 386 -21.51 17.61 2.54
CA ILE A 386 -22.01 18.32 3.72
C ILE A 386 -21.57 19.79 3.65
N LEU A 387 -20.29 20.07 3.29
CA LEU A 387 -19.74 21.42 3.18
C LEU A 387 -20.40 22.27 2.08
N SER A 388 -20.76 21.68 0.93
CA SER A 388 -21.38 22.42 -0.18
C SER A 388 -22.80 22.92 0.11
N VAL A 389 -23.42 22.37 1.16
CA VAL A 389 -24.79 22.70 1.59
C VAL A 389 -24.77 23.72 2.73
N TYR A 390 -23.60 24.06 3.30
CA TYR A 390 -23.48 25.15 4.28
C TYR A 390 -23.83 26.48 3.62
N GLY A 391 -24.76 27.21 4.24
CA GLY A 391 -25.22 28.51 3.74
C GLY A 391 -26.42 29.06 4.51
N ASN A 392 -27.17 28.18 5.20
CA ASN A 392 -28.30 28.55 6.06
C ASN A 392 -28.17 27.84 7.42
N HIS A 393 -28.55 28.50 8.52
CA HIS A 393 -28.47 27.94 9.87
C HIS A 393 -29.18 26.57 10.02
N ILE A 394 -30.31 26.36 9.33
CA ILE A 394 -31.04 25.08 9.31
C ILE A 394 -30.18 23.99 8.67
N LEU A 395 -29.53 24.30 7.55
CA LEU A 395 -28.65 23.38 6.83
C LEU A 395 -27.41 23.05 7.65
N ASN A 396 -26.90 24.01 8.42
CA ASN A 396 -25.76 23.79 9.31
C ASN A 396 -26.12 22.81 10.45
N SER A 397 -27.30 22.97 11.05
CA SER A 397 -27.79 22.07 12.10
C SER A 397 -28.04 20.66 11.56
N TRP A 398 -28.75 20.54 10.43
CA TRP A 398 -28.96 19.25 9.78
C TRP A 398 -27.63 18.60 9.36
N GLY A 399 -26.73 19.35 8.72
CA GLY A 399 -25.44 18.84 8.25
C GLY A 399 -24.54 18.36 9.39
N GLY A 400 -24.55 19.06 10.53
CA GLY A 400 -23.85 18.61 11.74
C GLY A 400 -24.45 17.30 12.30
N ASN A 401 -25.78 17.22 12.40
CA ASN A 401 -26.47 16.02 12.87
C ASN A 401 -26.29 14.82 11.91
N TYR A 402 -26.35 15.06 10.59
CA TYR A 402 -26.11 14.03 9.59
C TYR A 402 -24.67 13.53 9.64
N ARG A 403 -23.68 14.44 9.73
CA ARG A 403 -22.27 14.06 9.93
C ARG A 403 -22.09 13.15 11.13
N LYS A 404 -22.69 13.50 12.27
CA LYS A 404 -22.63 12.67 13.48
C LYS A 404 -23.27 11.30 13.27
N ALA A 405 -24.47 11.27 12.70
CA ALA A 405 -25.21 10.03 12.46
C ALA A 405 -24.48 9.09 11.47
N ILE A 406 -23.98 9.62 10.36
CA ILE A 406 -23.33 8.81 9.34
C ILE A 406 -21.95 8.30 9.79
N ASN A 407 -21.19 9.11 10.54
CA ASN A 407 -19.93 8.65 11.13
C ASN A 407 -20.18 7.53 12.16
N GLN A 408 -21.18 7.69 13.02
CA GLN A 408 -21.58 6.63 13.95
C GLN A 408 -21.99 5.34 13.22
N LEU A 409 -22.73 5.45 12.11
CA LEU A 409 -23.06 4.31 11.27
C LEU A 409 -21.81 3.65 10.70
N PHE A 410 -20.88 4.42 10.13
CA PHE A 410 -19.64 3.89 9.56
C PHE A 410 -18.77 3.19 10.62
N ASP A 411 -18.67 3.74 11.82
CA ASP A 411 -17.93 3.14 12.93
C ASP A 411 -18.53 1.79 13.32
N ILE A 412 -19.85 1.72 13.54
CA ILE A 412 -20.53 0.49 13.96
C ILE A 412 -20.58 -0.54 12.83
N TYR A 413 -20.70 -0.09 11.58
CA TYR A 413 -20.60 -0.98 10.42
C TYR A 413 -19.20 -1.58 10.30
N THR A 414 -18.14 -0.78 10.51
CA THR A 414 -16.75 -1.26 10.58
C THR A 414 -16.59 -2.31 11.66
N LYS A 415 -17.10 -2.07 12.88
CA LYS A 415 -17.11 -3.05 13.97
C LYS A 415 -17.82 -4.35 13.62
N SER A 416 -18.93 -4.27 12.88
CA SER A 416 -19.64 -5.46 12.41
C SER A 416 -18.78 -6.30 11.45
N LEU A 417 -18.04 -5.65 10.55
CA LEU A 417 -17.12 -6.33 9.64
C LEU A 417 -15.89 -6.87 10.37
N GLU A 418 -15.37 -6.15 11.38
CA GLU A 418 -14.31 -6.62 12.28
C GLU A 418 -14.74 -7.87 13.02
N PHE A 419 -15.94 -7.91 13.60
CA PHE A 419 -16.46 -9.09 14.28
C PHE A 419 -16.53 -10.31 13.36
N GLN A 420 -17.02 -10.15 12.12
CA GLN A 420 -17.06 -11.24 11.14
C GLN A 420 -15.67 -11.69 10.72
N THR A 421 -14.74 -10.75 10.56
CA THR A 421 -13.36 -11.02 10.15
C THR A 421 -12.57 -11.70 11.27
N PHE A 422 -12.75 -11.28 12.52
CA PHE A 422 -12.11 -11.85 13.71
C PHE A 422 -12.38 -13.36 13.80
N ASN A 423 -13.63 -13.78 13.59
CA ASN A 423 -14.01 -15.19 13.64
C ASN A 423 -13.28 -16.04 12.60
N LYS A 424 -13.08 -15.50 11.39
CA LYS A 424 -12.31 -16.17 10.33
C LYS A 424 -10.81 -16.23 10.67
N GLN A 425 -10.30 -15.16 11.28
CA GLN A 425 -8.89 -15.04 11.62
C GLN A 425 -8.49 -15.84 12.86
N LEU A 426 -9.40 -16.13 13.79
CA LEU A 426 -9.09 -16.90 15.00
C LEU A 426 -8.47 -18.27 14.65
N SER A 427 -9.05 -18.98 13.69
CA SER A 427 -8.53 -20.26 13.19
C SER A 427 -7.16 -20.11 12.52
N LEU A 428 -6.97 -19.01 11.77
CA LEU A 428 -5.69 -18.71 11.12
C LEU A 428 -4.60 -18.39 12.15
N ASN A 429 -4.90 -17.57 13.17
CA ASN A 429 -4.00 -17.24 14.25
C ASN A 429 -3.60 -18.49 15.06
N ASN A 430 -4.54 -19.41 15.27
CA ASN A 430 -4.24 -20.71 15.88
C ASN A 430 -3.27 -21.55 15.02
N LEU A 431 -3.36 -21.48 13.69
CA LEU A 431 -2.37 -22.11 12.81
C LEU A 431 -0.99 -21.46 12.97
N PHE A 432 -0.90 -20.13 12.97
CA PHE A 432 0.36 -19.43 13.22
C PHE A 432 1.02 -19.87 14.53
N ASN A 433 0.26 -19.89 15.62
CA ASN A 433 0.76 -20.29 16.94
C ASN A 433 1.14 -21.77 17.02
N LYS A 434 0.56 -22.62 16.18
CA LYS A 434 0.91 -24.05 16.11
C LYS A 434 2.25 -24.29 15.42
N PHE A 435 2.56 -23.54 14.38
CA PHE A 435 3.73 -23.80 13.53
C PHE A 435 4.93 -22.90 13.83
N ILE A 436 4.70 -21.71 14.40
CA ILE A 436 5.77 -20.77 14.76
C ILE A 436 6.04 -20.95 16.24
N ASN A 437 7.10 -21.69 16.56
CA ASN A 437 7.59 -21.74 17.93
C ASN A 437 8.28 -20.40 18.22
N GLU A 438 7.71 -19.59 19.11
CA GLU A 438 8.19 -18.21 19.38
C GLU A 438 9.65 -18.19 19.84
N ASP A 439 10.14 -19.31 20.37
CA ASP A 439 11.53 -19.50 20.75
C ASP A 439 12.52 -19.39 19.56
N GLN A 440 12.05 -19.58 18.32
CA GLN A 440 12.89 -19.41 17.12
C GLN A 440 13.09 -17.94 16.74
N TYR A 441 12.27 -17.03 17.28
CA TYR A 441 12.26 -15.60 16.91
C TYR A 441 12.49 -14.70 18.12
N GLN A 442 13.05 -15.23 19.22
CA GLN A 442 13.19 -14.50 20.47
C GLN A 442 13.82 -13.13 20.23
N GLN A 443 13.09 -12.10 20.65
CA GLN A 443 13.63 -10.75 20.74
C GLN A 443 14.89 -10.81 21.61
N PRO A 444 16.00 -10.19 21.18
CA PRO A 444 17.17 -10.08 22.04
C PRO A 444 16.71 -9.42 23.33
N GLN A 445 16.92 -10.10 24.46
CA GLN A 445 16.53 -9.58 25.76
C GLN A 445 17.14 -8.19 25.92
N GLN A 446 16.29 -7.15 25.87
CA GLN A 446 16.77 -5.81 26.17
C GLN A 446 17.28 -5.82 27.61
N PRO A 447 18.40 -5.12 27.90
CA PRO A 447 18.96 -5.06 29.24
C PRO A 447 17.89 -4.55 30.22
N GLN A 448 17.35 -5.50 30.98
CA GLN A 448 16.52 -5.37 32.18
C GLN A 448 16.01 -3.95 32.46
N GLN A 449 14.91 -3.55 31.81
CA GLN A 449 14.03 -2.57 32.44
C GLN A 449 13.28 -3.29 33.58
N PRO A 450 13.25 -2.72 34.81
CA PRO A 450 12.70 -3.42 35.95
C PRO A 450 11.18 -3.59 35.83
N GLN A 451 10.74 -4.86 35.84
CA GLN A 451 9.48 -5.31 36.44
C GLN A 451 8.16 -4.78 35.83
N GLN A 452 7.97 -4.89 34.52
CA GLN A 452 6.64 -5.25 34.01
C GLN A 452 6.59 -6.76 33.85
N THR A 453 5.95 -7.39 34.82
CA THR A 453 5.74 -8.84 34.90
C THR A 453 4.90 -9.36 33.74
N ASN A 454 5.50 -10.25 32.96
CA ASN A 454 4.94 -11.54 32.56
C ASN A 454 3.69 -11.60 31.67
N GLU A 455 3.76 -11.02 30.49
CA GLU A 455 3.46 -11.81 29.29
C GLU A 455 4.70 -11.68 28.40
N LYS A 456 5.42 -12.79 28.14
CA LYS A 456 6.39 -12.80 27.03
C LYS A 456 5.60 -12.32 25.83
N GLY A 457 5.92 -11.13 25.31
CA GLY A 457 5.13 -10.47 24.28
C GLY A 457 5.03 -11.37 23.06
N GLN A 458 3.93 -12.12 22.97
CA GLN A 458 3.68 -13.00 21.85
C GLN A 458 3.64 -12.14 20.59
N LEU A 459 4.36 -12.58 19.57
CA LEU A 459 4.34 -11.85 18.31
C LEU A 459 2.93 -11.94 17.73
N SER A 460 2.38 -10.79 17.33
CA SER A 460 1.10 -10.73 16.67
C SER A 460 1.15 -11.38 15.28
N MET A 461 0.00 -11.71 14.70
CA MET A 461 -0.08 -12.41 13.41
C MET A 461 0.58 -11.61 12.27
N ASP A 462 0.44 -10.28 12.28
CA ASP A 462 1.03 -9.36 11.32
C ASP A 462 2.55 -9.30 11.48
N GLN A 463 3.04 -9.24 12.71
CA GLN A 463 4.46 -9.33 13.01
C GLN A 463 5.07 -10.64 12.52
N LYS A 464 4.42 -11.78 12.81
CA LYS A 464 4.84 -13.10 12.35
C LYS A 464 4.87 -13.15 10.81
N SER A 465 3.84 -12.63 10.16
CA SER A 465 3.79 -12.55 8.69
C SER A 465 4.91 -11.67 8.13
N LEU A 466 5.14 -10.49 8.71
CA LEU A 466 6.17 -9.55 8.27
C LEU A 466 7.58 -10.18 8.36
N ILE A 467 7.88 -10.87 9.46
CA ILE A 467 9.13 -11.61 9.63
C ILE A 467 9.29 -12.66 8.53
N LEU A 468 8.24 -13.45 8.28
CA LEU A 468 8.29 -14.52 7.28
C LEU A 468 8.38 -13.96 5.85
N SER A 469 7.77 -12.82 5.59
CA SER A 469 7.88 -12.11 4.31
C SER A 469 9.27 -11.49 4.11
N SER A 470 9.99 -11.14 5.18
CA SER A 470 11.38 -10.63 5.08
C SER A 470 12.41 -11.66 4.60
N ILE A 471 12.01 -12.94 4.53
CA ILE A 471 12.85 -14.01 4.00
C ILE A 471 13.07 -13.86 2.49
N GLY A 472 12.01 -13.46 1.77
CA GLY A 472 12.00 -13.42 0.31
C GLY A 472 12.03 -12.01 -0.25
N SER A 473 12.31 -11.00 0.57
CA SER A 473 12.36 -9.61 0.12
C SER A 473 13.27 -8.76 1.00
N ASP A 474 13.97 -7.80 0.40
CA ASP A 474 14.88 -6.90 1.12
C ASP A 474 14.13 -5.78 1.83
N ILE A 475 13.09 -5.26 1.19
CA ILE A 475 12.25 -4.16 1.68
C ILE A 475 10.79 -4.56 1.66
N LEU A 476 10.07 -4.23 2.73
CA LEU A 476 8.68 -4.57 2.98
C LEU A 476 7.84 -3.29 2.99
N PHE A 477 6.91 -3.17 2.05
CA PHE A 477 5.96 -2.07 2.03
C PHE A 477 4.74 -2.38 2.87
N GLU A 478 4.36 -1.45 3.74
CA GLU A 478 3.09 -1.49 4.45
C GLU A 478 2.41 -0.12 4.48
N SER A 479 1.08 -0.13 4.57
CA SER A 479 0.25 1.07 4.68
C SER A 479 -0.45 1.13 6.04
N PRO A 480 0.26 1.26 7.18
CA PRO A 480 -0.42 1.45 8.46
C PRO A 480 -1.27 2.72 8.36
N ASN A 481 -2.54 2.64 8.72
CA ASN A 481 -3.45 3.79 8.66
C ASN A 481 -3.73 4.40 10.05
N THR A 482 -3.39 3.68 11.12
CA THR A 482 -3.49 4.16 12.50
C THR A 482 -2.15 4.06 13.22
N LEU A 483 -1.98 4.86 14.28
CA LEU A 483 -0.79 4.77 15.14
C LEU A 483 -0.68 3.42 15.86
N ASN A 484 -1.79 2.74 16.12
CA ASN A 484 -1.77 1.43 16.78
C ASN A 484 -1.26 0.34 15.85
N GLN A 485 -1.67 0.36 14.57
CA GLN A 485 -1.08 -0.52 13.55
C GLN A 485 0.40 -0.23 13.35
N LEU A 486 0.79 1.05 13.30
CA LEU A 486 2.20 1.38 13.20
C LEU A 486 3.00 0.82 14.39
N LYS A 487 2.48 0.97 15.62
CA LYS A 487 3.10 0.41 16.83
C LYS A 487 3.18 -1.11 16.80
N SER A 488 2.18 -1.81 16.26
CA SER A 488 2.25 -3.27 16.12
C SER A 488 3.35 -3.68 15.14
N LEU A 489 3.54 -2.94 14.05
CA LEU A 489 4.60 -3.23 13.07
C LEU A 489 6.01 -2.85 13.57
N GLN A 490 6.12 -1.79 14.38
CA GLN A 490 7.40 -1.22 14.83
C GLN A 490 7.97 -1.87 16.10
N THR A 491 7.46 -3.01 16.55
CA THR A 491 8.07 -3.70 17.69
C THR A 491 9.52 -4.07 17.37
N ASP A 492 10.35 -4.23 18.42
CA ASP A 492 11.80 -4.47 18.36
C ASP A 492 12.24 -5.77 17.67
N ILE A 493 11.37 -6.32 16.83
CA ILE A 493 11.59 -7.49 16.01
C ILE A 493 12.82 -7.29 15.14
N LYS A 494 13.85 -8.09 15.43
CA LYS A 494 14.96 -8.26 14.51
C LYS A 494 14.48 -9.10 13.33
N LEU A 495 14.17 -8.43 12.22
CA LEU A 495 14.05 -9.12 10.93
C LEU A 495 15.33 -9.94 10.68
N PRO A 496 15.22 -11.23 10.34
CA PRO A 496 16.37 -12.08 10.07
C PRO A 496 17.22 -11.45 8.96
N THR A 497 18.46 -11.13 9.29
CA THR A 497 19.48 -10.83 8.28
C THR A 497 20.10 -12.16 7.90
N ILE A 498 19.93 -12.60 6.65
CA ILE A 498 20.59 -13.81 6.18
C ILE A 498 22.05 -13.44 5.90
N SER A 499 22.92 -13.52 6.90
CA SER A 499 24.37 -13.55 6.65
C SER A 499 24.76 -14.88 6.02
N ASN A 500 25.97 -15.00 5.47
CA ASN A 500 26.42 -16.27 4.86
C ASN A 500 26.40 -17.45 5.85
N ASN A 501 26.63 -17.21 7.14
CA ASN A 501 26.51 -18.25 8.18
C ASN A 501 25.04 -18.58 8.53
N ASP A 502 24.11 -17.67 8.25
CA ASP A 502 22.68 -17.87 8.46
C ASP A 502 22.04 -18.68 7.32
N GLU A 503 22.75 -18.93 6.22
CA GLU A 503 22.18 -19.63 5.07
C GLU A 503 21.86 -21.10 5.39
N GLU A 504 22.69 -21.78 6.19
CA GLU A 504 22.38 -23.14 6.66
C GLU A 504 21.20 -23.14 7.63
N ASN A 505 21.18 -22.24 8.62
CA ASN A 505 20.06 -22.12 9.55
C ASN A 505 18.75 -21.81 8.80
N PHE A 506 18.83 -20.92 7.81
CA PHE A 506 17.73 -20.59 6.94
C PHE A 506 17.22 -21.82 6.18
N LYS A 507 18.10 -22.56 5.50
CA LYS A 507 17.72 -23.76 4.72
C LYS A 507 17.20 -24.89 5.60
N ASN A 508 17.79 -25.10 6.77
CA ASN A 508 17.51 -26.26 7.62
C ASN A 508 16.34 -26.04 8.59
N ASN A 509 16.10 -24.81 9.04
CA ASN A 509 15.12 -24.54 10.10
C ASN A 509 14.00 -23.60 9.64
N ILE A 510 14.35 -22.48 9.02
CA ILE A 510 13.38 -21.42 8.71
C ILE A 510 12.54 -21.78 7.47
N LEU A 511 13.20 -22.17 6.37
CA LEU A 511 12.53 -22.46 5.10
C LEU A 511 11.56 -23.66 5.19
N PRO A 512 11.88 -24.79 5.86
CA PRO A 512 10.92 -25.88 6.04
C PRO A 512 9.70 -25.44 6.86
N SER A 513 9.91 -24.65 7.92
CA SER A 513 8.84 -24.11 8.76
C SER A 513 7.93 -23.16 7.96
N PHE A 514 8.52 -22.26 7.19
CA PHE A 514 7.82 -21.36 6.27
C PHE A 514 6.98 -22.16 5.25
N THR A 515 7.60 -23.13 4.57
CA THR A 515 6.95 -23.95 3.55
C THR A 515 5.78 -24.74 4.13
N ASN A 516 5.97 -25.36 5.29
CA ASN A 516 4.92 -26.13 5.96
C ASN A 516 3.76 -25.23 6.41
N LEU A 517 4.03 -24.09 7.06
CA LEU A 517 3.00 -23.14 7.45
C LEU A 517 2.23 -22.63 6.24
N SER A 518 2.95 -22.22 5.20
CA SER A 518 2.36 -21.71 3.97
C SER A 518 1.43 -22.73 3.30
N ASN A 519 1.86 -23.99 3.15
CA ASN A 519 1.01 -25.05 2.60
C ASN A 519 -0.27 -25.26 3.42
N ASN A 520 -0.18 -25.22 4.75
CA ASN A 520 -1.36 -25.35 5.61
C ASN A 520 -2.28 -24.12 5.52
N ILE A 521 -1.73 -22.91 5.39
CA ILE A 521 -2.50 -21.68 5.20
C ILE A 521 -3.25 -21.70 3.85
N ILE A 522 -2.55 -22.04 2.76
CA ILE A 522 -3.15 -22.11 1.42
C ILE A 522 -4.29 -23.13 1.42
N LYS A 523 -4.06 -24.31 2.00
CA LYS A 523 -5.11 -25.33 2.16
C LYS A 523 -6.29 -24.78 2.96
N PHE A 524 -6.03 -24.20 4.13
CA PHE A 524 -7.07 -23.63 4.99
C PHE A 524 -7.91 -22.57 4.27
N ILE A 525 -7.28 -21.65 3.54
CA ILE A 525 -7.98 -20.59 2.80
C ILE A 525 -8.84 -21.20 1.69
N ASN A 526 -8.29 -22.15 0.93
CA ASN A 526 -9.03 -22.78 -0.18
C ASN A 526 -10.22 -23.62 0.31
N ASP A 527 -10.09 -24.28 1.46
CA ASP A 527 -11.16 -25.07 2.06
C ASP A 527 -12.31 -24.17 2.59
N ASN A 528 -12.02 -22.93 3.02
CA ASN A 528 -13.04 -21.97 3.47
C ASN A 528 -13.67 -21.12 2.37
N LYS A 529 -13.13 -21.19 1.13
CA LYS A 529 -13.74 -20.54 -0.06
C LYS A 529 -14.84 -21.41 -0.71
N LYS A 530 -14.81 -22.72 -0.47
CA LYS A 530 -15.81 -23.68 -0.94
C LYS A 530 -17.01 -23.69 0.00
#